data_AF-A0A2E6W7T7-F1
#
_entry.id   AF-A0A2E6W7T7-F1
#
_cell.length_a   1.000
_cell.length_b   1.000
_cell.length_c   1.000
_cell.angle_alpha   90.00
_cell.angle_beta   90.00
_cell.angle_gamma   90.00
#
_symmetry.space_group_name_H-M   'P 1'
#
loop_
_entity.id
_entity.type
_entity.pdbx_description
1 polymer ?
#
loop_
_entity_poly.entity_id
_entity_poly.type
_entity_poly.pdbx_seq_one_letter_code
_entity_poly.pdbx_strand_id
1 'polypeptide(L)'
;MIKKMLAKIAYLRDLQIFALRLRELRHAREIRENHGDKTKDLTNQRKNIAINTVRHYTPQLHYEYFIAYLLALRGHNVFIFLDDGCLDHWDSIRKVEVSGRGALSPFKDGWVRSKYTLFLSHLVKKAYQHERIKTVAYSQLHKRTSPLENNLKEHDQRHIISSARRYDSDYKKWNDGSIRDTSYFKMSQENALTARQLAVVAFEKYRIKKLITSHGIYTTWGIFCDVAEEMNIETCVYSDCPYRTKMFWLTQFAIPRAGEEPSWHLHAASPETTISPKRAKEIDDLLEERIRYKSKDNLNYYRVEALHSRVIEKQKDQKVFCMFPNVVYDGAIEERNALFKDLVDWVTSTIRYFATQRENILVVRCHPAEASTSFAKIDQSEMLETIIRKVIPEIDNIENVTIISSSEGLSTYEFIKQNVDVGIVYDGMISFELCYLKTPVISCAKGRYAGSGFGFEPSTKEEYYSLLRESRTTIENFEREYDARRKNLYKFLQWYLYEITYYFPLFTKKGGFDFDIIGTSTHDMDEDEVHELKRTLNRLS
;
A
#
# COMPACT_ATOMS: atom_id res chain seq x y z
N MET A 1 -37.12 5.62 -3.12
CA MET A 1 -37.29 4.80 -1.91
C MET A 1 -36.02 4.03 -1.54
N ILE A 2 -35.43 3.24 -2.45
CA ILE A 2 -34.21 2.43 -2.22
C ILE A 2 -32.99 3.27 -1.78
N LYS A 3 -32.69 4.41 -2.41
CA LYS A 3 -31.57 5.30 -1.99
C LYS A 3 -31.71 5.81 -0.54
N LYS A 4 -32.93 6.14 -0.10
CA LYS A 4 -33.20 6.57 1.29
C LYS A 4 -33.02 5.41 2.28
N MET A 5 -33.38 4.19 1.87
CA MET A 5 -33.20 2.98 2.67
C MET A 5 -31.70 2.61 2.81
N LEU A 6 -30.93 2.68 1.72
CA LEU A 6 -29.48 2.46 1.74
C LEU A 6 -28.73 3.51 2.59
N ALA A 7 -29.13 4.78 2.49
CA ALA A 7 -28.60 5.85 3.35
C ALA A 7 -28.91 5.60 4.83
N LYS A 8 -30.13 5.09 5.14
CA LYS A 8 -30.52 4.72 6.51
C LYS A 8 -29.73 3.52 7.05
N ILE A 9 -29.41 2.54 6.20
CA ILE A 9 -28.57 1.38 6.57
C ILE A 9 -27.12 1.81 6.84
N ALA A 10 -26.54 2.65 5.97
CA ALA A 10 -25.21 3.21 6.18
C ALA A 10 -25.15 4.03 7.50
N TYR A 11 -26.16 4.85 7.75
CA TYR A 11 -26.29 5.65 8.97
C TYR A 11 -26.36 4.80 10.24
N LEU A 12 -27.16 3.72 10.23
CA LEU A 12 -27.25 2.80 11.37
C LEU A 12 -25.93 2.08 11.63
N ARG A 13 -25.21 1.68 10.57
CA ARG A 13 -23.86 1.12 10.69
C ARG A 13 -22.89 2.12 11.31
N ASP A 14 -22.91 3.37 10.86
CA ASP A 14 -22.06 4.45 11.41
C ASP A 14 -22.35 4.75 12.89
N LEU A 15 -23.62 4.72 13.32
CA LEU A 15 -23.98 4.85 14.73
C LEU A 15 -23.54 3.66 15.59
N GLN A 16 -23.61 2.43 15.08
CA GLN A 16 -23.10 1.25 15.77
C GLN A 16 -21.58 1.34 15.97
N ILE A 17 -20.86 1.76 14.92
CA ILE A 17 -19.41 2.01 15.01
C ILE A 17 -19.14 3.05 16.09
N PHE A 18 -19.86 4.17 16.08
CA PHE A 18 -19.70 5.23 17.08
C PHE A 18 -19.94 4.73 18.53
N ALA A 19 -20.97 3.92 18.77
CA ALA A 19 -21.28 3.40 20.10
C ALA A 19 -20.20 2.44 20.64
N LEU A 20 -19.69 1.54 19.79
CA LEU A 20 -18.56 0.66 20.14
C LEU A 20 -17.31 1.46 20.54
N ARG A 21 -17.08 2.58 19.85
CA ARG A 21 -15.90 3.43 20.03
C ARG A 21 -15.89 4.18 21.35
N LEU A 22 -17.06 4.62 21.84
CA LEU A 22 -17.16 5.23 23.17
C LEU A 22 -16.72 4.27 24.29
N ARG A 23 -16.83 2.95 24.09
CA ARG A 23 -16.39 1.94 25.07
C ARG A 23 -14.87 1.71 25.02
N GLU A 24 -14.28 1.63 23.83
CA GLU A 24 -12.82 1.45 23.67
C GLU A 24 -12.04 2.71 24.06
N LEU A 25 -12.62 3.89 23.88
CA LEU A 25 -12.03 5.14 24.36
C LEU A 25 -12.04 5.27 25.87
N ARG A 26 -12.95 4.58 26.57
CA ARG A 26 -12.83 4.39 28.02
C ARG A 26 -11.59 3.56 28.34
N HIS A 27 -11.33 2.47 27.63
CA HIS A 27 -10.09 1.70 27.80
C HIS A 27 -8.82 2.51 27.52
N ALA A 28 -8.79 3.32 26.45
CA ALA A 28 -7.63 4.19 26.18
C ALA A 28 -7.44 5.25 27.30
N ARG A 29 -8.53 5.78 27.85
CA ARG A 29 -8.51 6.65 29.04
C ARG A 29 -8.06 5.90 30.28
N GLU A 30 -8.59 4.72 30.53
CA GLU A 30 -8.29 3.87 31.68
C GLU A 30 -6.83 3.41 31.63
N ILE A 31 -6.25 3.10 30.47
CA ILE A 31 -4.82 2.83 30.34
C ILE A 31 -4.00 4.06 30.72
N ARG A 32 -4.41 5.26 30.30
CA ARG A 32 -3.73 6.49 30.71
C ARG A 32 -3.87 6.77 32.22
N GLU A 33 -5.07 6.57 32.77
CA GLU A 33 -5.42 6.84 34.16
C GLU A 33 -4.79 5.80 35.11
N ASN A 34 -4.82 4.52 34.76
CA ASN A 34 -4.31 3.40 35.55
C ASN A 34 -2.83 3.10 35.34
N HIS A 35 -2.24 3.51 34.21
CA HIS A 35 -0.82 3.28 33.95
C HIS A 35 0.05 4.52 33.97
N GLY A 36 -0.53 5.71 34.21
CA GLY A 36 0.15 6.93 34.63
C GLY A 36 1.61 6.98 34.22
N ASP A 37 1.89 6.82 32.92
CA ASP A 37 3.25 6.49 32.52
C ASP A 37 4.04 7.77 32.61
N LYS A 38 5.19 7.67 33.27
CA LYS A 38 6.27 8.67 33.33
C LYS A 38 6.88 8.91 31.95
N THR A 39 6.08 8.84 30.88
CA THR A 39 6.43 9.28 29.54
C THR A 39 6.83 10.73 29.65
N LYS A 40 8.11 11.02 29.39
CA LYS A 40 8.69 12.36 29.45
C LYS A 40 7.69 13.36 28.89
N ASP A 41 7.30 14.33 29.70
CA ASP A 41 6.55 15.49 29.22
C ASP A 41 7.45 16.20 28.21
N LEU A 42 7.18 15.97 26.92
CA LEU A 42 7.92 16.59 25.82
C LEU A 42 7.38 18.00 25.53
N THR A 43 6.81 18.68 26.54
CA THR A 43 6.32 20.06 26.42
C THR A 43 7.35 21.01 25.80
N ASN A 44 8.65 20.77 26.04
CA ASN A 44 9.76 21.51 25.45
C ASN A 44 10.04 21.23 23.95
N GLN A 45 9.40 20.24 23.34
CA GLN A 45 9.53 19.89 21.91
C GLN A 45 8.18 19.88 21.17
N ARG A 46 7.23 20.70 21.63
CA ARG A 46 5.90 20.79 21.02
C ARG A 46 5.99 21.13 19.54
N LYS A 47 5.38 20.29 18.72
CA LYS A 47 5.20 20.48 17.27
C LYS A 47 3.73 20.71 16.94
N ASN A 48 3.48 21.49 15.88
CA ASN A 48 2.18 21.55 15.22
C ASN A 48 2.19 20.49 14.11
N ILE A 49 1.32 19.48 14.23
CA ILE A 49 1.26 18.32 13.35
C ILE A 49 -0.04 18.38 12.55
N ALA A 50 0.05 18.24 11.23
CA ALA A 50 -1.10 18.14 10.35
C ALA A 50 -1.44 16.67 10.08
N ILE A 51 -2.73 16.35 10.01
CA ILE A 51 -3.25 15.12 9.43
C ILE A 51 -4.13 15.48 8.23
N ASN A 52 -3.76 15.01 7.04
CA ASN A 52 -4.52 15.22 5.80
C ASN A 52 -5.63 14.16 5.66
N THR A 53 -6.84 14.53 6.10
CA THR A 53 -8.03 13.68 6.14
C THR A 53 -8.91 13.91 4.91
N VAL A 54 -8.69 13.11 3.87
CA VAL A 54 -9.46 13.21 2.63
C VAL A 54 -10.73 12.37 2.65
N ARG A 55 -10.72 11.19 3.28
CA ARG A 55 -11.87 10.26 3.20
C ARG A 55 -12.86 10.47 4.35
N HIS A 56 -14.15 10.41 4.04
CA HIS A 56 -15.26 10.48 5.02
C HIS A 56 -15.71 9.10 5.51
N TYR A 57 -14.99 8.04 5.14
CA TYR A 57 -15.32 6.69 5.58
C TYR A 57 -14.97 6.52 7.06
N THR A 58 -15.94 6.06 7.85
CA THR A 58 -15.90 6.05 9.31
C THR A 58 -14.63 5.42 9.89
N PRO A 59 -14.16 4.22 9.47
CA PRO A 59 -12.85 3.67 9.84
C PRO A 59 -11.66 4.60 9.66
N GLN A 60 -11.57 5.28 8.52
CA GLN A 60 -10.44 6.16 8.24
C GLN A 60 -10.41 7.35 9.19
N LEU A 61 -11.59 7.93 9.46
CA LEU A 61 -11.73 9.00 10.45
C LEU A 61 -11.30 8.52 11.83
N HIS A 62 -11.78 7.35 12.28
CA HIS A 62 -11.34 6.79 13.56
C HIS A 62 -9.83 6.59 13.63
N TYR A 63 -9.23 6.17 12.53
CA TYR A 63 -7.80 5.97 12.41
C TYR A 63 -6.99 7.24 12.60
N GLU A 64 -7.32 8.28 11.84
CA GLU A 64 -6.62 9.55 11.90
C GLU A 64 -6.88 10.28 13.22
N TYR A 65 -8.10 10.25 13.75
CA TYR A 65 -8.41 10.86 15.05
C TYR A 65 -7.76 10.13 16.22
N PHE A 66 -7.58 8.81 16.14
CA PHE A 66 -6.82 8.09 17.15
C PHE A 66 -5.34 8.45 17.10
N ILE A 67 -4.71 8.51 15.93
CA ILE A 67 -3.33 9.02 15.79
C ILE A 67 -3.23 10.44 16.37
N ALA A 68 -4.19 11.31 16.04
CA ALA A 68 -4.26 12.66 16.59
C ALA A 68 -4.36 12.65 18.12
N TYR A 69 -5.16 11.75 18.68
CA TYR A 69 -5.31 11.58 20.12
C TYR A 69 -3.99 11.17 20.78
N LEU A 70 -3.31 10.14 20.27
CA LEU A 70 -2.03 9.69 20.81
C LEU A 70 -0.97 10.82 20.77
N LEU A 71 -0.87 11.56 19.66
CA LEU A 71 0.06 12.68 19.55
C LEU A 71 -0.29 13.85 20.49
N ALA A 72 -1.58 14.11 20.67
CA ALA A 72 -2.06 15.15 21.57
C ALA A 72 -1.79 14.81 23.05
N LEU A 73 -1.91 13.52 23.42
CA LEU A 73 -1.49 13.00 24.72
C LEU A 73 0.01 13.19 24.97
N ARG A 74 0.84 13.15 23.92
CA ARG A 74 2.29 13.43 24.00
C ARG A 74 2.64 14.93 23.98
N GLY A 75 1.64 15.81 23.96
CA GLY A 75 1.83 17.26 24.11
C GLY A 75 1.87 18.06 22.81
N HIS A 76 1.68 17.43 21.65
CA HIS A 76 1.64 18.10 20.35
C HIS A 76 0.29 18.77 20.08
N ASN A 77 0.30 19.82 19.25
CA ASN A 77 -0.92 20.37 18.67
C ASN A 77 -1.20 19.62 17.37
N VAL A 78 -2.41 19.09 17.21
CA VAL A 78 -2.78 18.33 16.02
C VAL A 78 -3.91 19.02 15.27
N PHE A 79 -3.67 19.26 13.98
CA PHE A 79 -4.62 19.87 13.05
C PHE A 79 -5.08 18.82 12.06
N ILE A 80 -6.36 18.46 12.12
CA ILE A 80 -6.99 17.54 11.19
C ILE A 80 -7.57 18.38 10.06
N PHE A 81 -6.97 18.31 8.87
CA PHE A 81 -7.46 18.99 7.68
C PHE A 81 -8.42 18.07 6.94
N LEU A 82 -9.71 18.38 7.04
CA LEU A 82 -10.80 17.53 6.57
C LEU A 82 -11.31 18.01 5.22
N ASP A 83 -11.28 17.14 4.21
CA ASP A 83 -12.00 17.39 2.96
C ASP A 83 -13.51 17.31 3.18
N ASP A 84 -14.17 18.47 3.10
CA ASP A 84 -15.62 18.62 3.19
C ASP A 84 -16.27 18.84 1.82
N GLY A 85 -15.57 18.46 0.74
CA GLY A 85 -16.04 18.52 -0.65
C GLY A 85 -15.37 19.59 -1.49
N CYS A 86 -14.14 19.95 -1.13
CA CYS A 86 -13.32 20.83 -1.95
C CYS A 86 -12.65 20.07 -3.10
N LEU A 87 -12.38 18.78 -2.95
CA LEU A 87 -11.80 17.95 -4.01
C LEU A 87 -12.90 17.32 -4.89
N ASP A 88 -12.65 17.32 -6.20
CA ASP A 88 -13.57 16.87 -7.25
C ASP A 88 -13.66 15.35 -7.38
N HIS A 89 -12.63 14.64 -6.95
CA HIS A 89 -12.63 13.18 -6.84
C HIS A 89 -11.78 12.72 -5.67
N TRP A 90 -12.03 11.47 -5.26
CA TRP A 90 -11.15 10.73 -4.37
C TRP A 90 -10.59 9.53 -5.12
N ASP A 91 -9.29 9.28 -4.98
CA ASP A 91 -8.58 8.18 -5.67
C ASP A 91 -8.93 6.78 -5.12
N SER A 92 -10.12 6.66 -4.51
CA SER A 92 -10.75 5.45 -4.04
C SER A 92 -11.73 4.84 -5.04
N ILE A 93 -12.08 5.54 -6.12
CA ILE A 93 -13.10 5.11 -7.09
C ILE A 93 -12.45 4.77 -8.44
N ARG A 94 -12.95 3.74 -9.11
CA ARG A 94 -12.56 3.39 -10.49
C ARG A 94 -13.67 3.65 -11.51
N LYS A 95 -13.31 3.82 -12.77
CA LYS A 95 -14.24 4.14 -13.87
C LYS A 95 -15.40 3.15 -14.01
N VAL A 96 -15.16 1.87 -13.78
CA VAL A 96 -16.18 0.82 -13.91
C VAL A 96 -17.18 0.83 -12.74
N GLU A 97 -16.81 1.36 -11.58
CA GLU A 97 -17.73 1.53 -10.44
C GLU A 97 -18.73 2.68 -10.68
N VAL A 98 -18.38 3.63 -11.56
CA VAL A 98 -19.21 4.78 -11.92
C VAL A 98 -20.32 4.41 -12.90
N SER A 99 -20.10 3.46 -13.81
CA SER A 99 -21.10 3.02 -14.81
C SER A 99 -22.32 2.34 -14.16
N GLY A 100 -22.23 1.93 -12.90
CA GLY A 100 -23.29 1.24 -12.16
C GLY A 100 -24.08 2.06 -11.15
N ARG A 101 -23.50 3.08 -10.46
CA ARG A 101 -24.18 4.00 -9.49
C ARG A 101 -23.26 4.98 -8.69
N GLY A 102 -21.95 5.03 -8.92
CA GLY A 102 -21.01 5.82 -8.10
C GLY A 102 -20.73 7.25 -8.58
N ALA A 103 -20.54 8.21 -7.66
CA ALA A 103 -20.08 9.57 -7.97
C ALA A 103 -18.57 9.70 -7.69
N LEU A 104 -17.80 10.27 -8.62
CA LEU A 104 -16.32 10.41 -8.55
C LEU A 104 -15.80 11.07 -7.26
N SER A 105 -16.55 12.03 -6.76
CA SER A 105 -16.49 12.48 -5.38
C SER A 105 -17.80 12.10 -4.73
N PRO A 106 -17.78 11.63 -3.46
CA PRO A 106 -19.02 11.42 -2.75
C PRO A 106 -19.81 12.71 -2.66
N PHE A 107 -19.24 13.90 -2.80
CA PHE A 107 -19.95 15.18 -2.69
C PHE A 107 -20.63 15.66 -3.97
N LYS A 108 -20.64 14.87 -5.05
CA LYS A 108 -21.33 15.24 -6.30
C LYS A 108 -22.84 15.50 -6.11
N ASP A 109 -23.45 14.98 -5.04
CA ASP A 109 -24.84 15.25 -4.63
C ASP A 109 -24.99 16.56 -3.79
N GLY A 110 -23.96 17.39 -3.67
CA GLY A 110 -24.02 18.73 -3.06
C GLY A 110 -23.94 18.81 -1.53
N TRP A 111 -24.38 19.96 -0.99
CA TRP A 111 -24.28 20.43 0.41
C TRP A 111 -24.64 19.38 1.46
N VAL A 112 -25.60 18.49 1.18
CA VAL A 112 -26.07 17.47 2.14
C VAL A 112 -24.96 16.52 2.55
N ARG A 113 -24.13 16.05 1.61
CA ARG A 113 -23.06 15.10 1.93
C ARG A 113 -21.86 15.79 2.58
N SER A 114 -21.59 17.04 2.24
CA SER A 114 -20.62 17.87 2.98
C SER A 114 -21.03 17.99 4.45
N LYS A 115 -22.31 18.28 4.72
CA LYS A 115 -22.86 18.29 6.08
C LYS A 115 -22.81 16.92 6.76
N TYR A 116 -23.02 15.83 6.01
CA TYR A 116 -22.87 14.48 6.53
C TYR A 116 -21.44 14.19 6.99
N THR A 117 -20.44 14.50 6.16
CA THR A 117 -19.01 14.33 6.52
C THR A 117 -18.64 15.16 7.73
N LEU A 118 -19.08 16.42 7.80
CA LEU A 118 -18.86 17.27 8.97
C LEU A 118 -19.54 16.71 10.22
N PHE A 119 -20.75 16.16 10.09
CA PHE A 119 -21.48 15.52 11.19
C PHE A 119 -20.77 14.26 11.67
N LEU A 120 -20.39 13.35 10.78
CA LEU A 120 -19.65 12.14 11.14
C LEU A 120 -18.31 12.49 11.79
N SER A 121 -17.55 13.41 11.19
CA SER A 121 -16.29 13.87 11.76
C SER A 121 -16.49 14.52 13.14
N HIS A 122 -17.59 15.23 13.36
CA HIS A 122 -17.94 15.76 14.68
C HIS A 122 -18.25 14.65 15.70
N LEU A 123 -18.96 13.60 15.31
CA LEU A 123 -19.18 12.43 16.17
C LEU A 123 -17.86 11.76 16.52
N VAL A 124 -17.04 11.43 15.52
CA VAL A 124 -15.70 10.83 15.73
C VAL A 124 -14.85 11.72 16.65
N LYS A 125 -14.81 13.04 16.40
CA LYS A 125 -14.13 14.01 17.25
C LYS A 125 -14.61 13.97 18.71
N LYS A 126 -15.91 13.80 18.95
CA LYS A 126 -16.45 13.66 20.32
C LYS A 126 -15.88 12.44 21.04
N ALA A 127 -15.56 11.39 20.30
CA ALA A 127 -14.94 10.20 20.83
C ALA A 127 -13.47 10.50 21.25
N TYR A 128 -12.70 11.17 20.40
CA TYR A 128 -11.27 11.48 20.64
C TYR A 128 -11.04 12.91 21.16
N GLN A 129 -11.85 13.38 22.11
CA GLN A 129 -11.75 14.76 22.59
C GLN A 129 -10.43 15.05 23.31
N HIS A 130 -9.73 16.08 22.83
CA HIS A 130 -8.57 16.66 23.48
C HIS A 130 -8.45 18.15 23.13
N GLU A 131 -8.00 18.99 24.06
CA GLU A 131 -7.88 20.46 23.86
C GLU A 131 -6.93 20.83 22.71
N ARG A 132 -5.96 19.96 22.42
CA ARG A 132 -4.91 20.15 21.41
C ARG A 132 -5.28 19.63 20.02
N ILE A 133 -6.49 19.09 19.83
CA ILE A 133 -6.96 18.58 18.54
C ILE A 133 -7.93 19.56 17.92
N LYS A 134 -7.57 20.10 16.76
CA LYS A 134 -8.40 21.03 15.99
C LYS A 134 -8.70 20.45 14.61
N THR A 135 -9.99 20.27 14.32
CA THR A 135 -10.47 19.94 12.97
C THR A 135 -10.71 21.22 12.19
N VAL A 136 -10.16 21.31 10.99
CA VAL A 136 -10.30 22.44 10.07
C VAL A 136 -10.77 21.88 8.73
N ALA A 137 -11.93 22.32 8.27
CA ALA A 137 -12.44 21.89 6.98
C ALA A 137 -11.71 22.62 5.84
N TYR A 138 -11.51 21.97 4.69
CA TYR A 138 -10.88 22.57 3.51
C TYR A 138 -11.59 23.84 3.06
N SER A 139 -12.92 23.88 3.12
CA SER A 139 -13.71 25.07 2.79
C SER A 139 -13.40 26.31 3.65
N GLN A 140 -12.79 26.13 4.83
CA GLN A 140 -12.35 27.23 5.70
C GLN A 140 -10.97 27.80 5.31
N LEU A 141 -10.22 27.05 4.52
CA LEU A 141 -8.88 27.40 4.05
C LEU A 141 -8.90 27.93 2.63
N HIS A 142 -9.81 27.42 1.80
CA HIS A 142 -9.99 27.85 0.43
C HIS A 142 -11.48 27.84 0.05
N LYS A 143 -11.98 28.96 -0.49
CA LYS A 143 -13.31 29.01 -1.11
C LYS A 143 -13.17 28.53 -2.56
N ARG A 144 -13.90 27.47 -2.92
CA ARG A 144 -13.93 26.85 -4.27
C ARG A 144 -14.13 27.82 -5.44
N THR A 145 -14.65 29.02 -5.19
CA THR A 145 -14.87 30.07 -6.20
C THR A 145 -13.68 31.01 -6.40
N SER A 146 -12.58 30.84 -5.66
CA SER A 146 -11.39 31.68 -5.81
C SER A 146 -10.63 31.22 -7.05
N PRO A 147 -10.13 32.12 -7.91
CA PRO A 147 -9.30 31.71 -9.04
C PRO A 147 -8.08 30.93 -8.52
N LEU A 148 -7.87 29.73 -9.07
CA LEU A 148 -6.67 28.93 -8.80
C LEU A 148 -5.52 29.54 -9.60
N GLU A 149 -4.58 30.20 -8.93
CA GLU A 149 -3.30 30.51 -9.56
C GLU A 149 -2.61 29.19 -9.92
N ASN A 150 -2.21 29.03 -11.18
CA ASN A 150 -1.54 27.81 -11.61
C ASN A 150 -0.13 27.78 -11.02
N ASN A 151 0.00 27.13 -9.87
CA ASN A 151 1.24 26.96 -9.11
C ASN A 151 1.72 25.50 -9.10
N LEU A 152 1.20 24.65 -10.00
CA LEU A 152 1.67 23.28 -10.15
C LEU A 152 3.14 23.28 -10.56
N LYS A 153 3.90 22.39 -9.95
CA LYS A 153 5.28 22.11 -10.31
C LYS A 153 5.36 20.88 -11.20
N GLU A 154 6.53 20.71 -11.82
CA GLU A 154 6.78 19.57 -12.70
C GLU A 154 6.61 18.23 -11.97
N HIS A 155 7.10 18.11 -10.74
CA HIS A 155 6.97 16.88 -9.96
C HIS A 155 5.51 16.54 -9.59
N ASP A 156 4.58 17.51 -9.55
CA ASP A 156 3.16 17.24 -9.25
C ASP A 156 2.50 16.35 -10.33
N GLN A 157 3.08 16.33 -11.55
CA GLN A 157 2.57 15.55 -12.67
C GLN A 157 2.51 14.05 -12.36
N ARG A 158 3.44 13.53 -11.55
CA ARG A 158 3.45 12.11 -11.17
C ARG A 158 2.19 11.70 -10.42
N HIS A 159 1.69 12.57 -9.55
CA HIS A 159 0.49 12.33 -8.75
C HIS A 159 -0.77 12.40 -9.61
N ILE A 160 -0.81 13.35 -10.56
CA ILE A 160 -1.91 13.50 -11.54
C ILE A 160 -1.99 12.25 -12.43
N ILE A 161 -0.86 11.80 -12.98
CA ILE A 161 -0.78 10.59 -13.80
C ILE A 161 -1.18 9.36 -12.99
N SER A 162 -0.67 9.21 -11.77
CA SER A 162 -0.99 8.09 -10.88
C SER A 162 -2.49 8.03 -10.57
N SER A 163 -3.13 9.18 -10.36
CA SER A 163 -4.58 9.29 -10.10
C SER A 163 -5.39 8.89 -11.33
N ALA A 164 -5.00 9.39 -12.51
CA ALA A 164 -5.67 9.06 -13.77
C ALA A 164 -5.54 7.57 -14.12
N ARG A 165 -4.34 6.98 -13.95
CA ARG A 165 -4.11 5.54 -14.13
C ARG A 165 -4.89 4.69 -13.15
N ARG A 166 -4.99 5.13 -11.89
CA ARG A 166 -5.81 4.43 -10.88
C ARG A 166 -7.29 4.38 -11.28
N TYR A 167 -7.79 5.42 -11.90
CA TYR A 167 -9.19 5.52 -12.30
C TYR A 167 -9.52 4.81 -13.61
N ASP A 168 -8.71 5.00 -14.66
CA ASP A 168 -8.88 4.41 -15.99
C ASP A 168 -7.73 3.44 -16.27
N SER A 169 -7.98 2.14 -16.08
CA SER A 169 -7.00 1.05 -16.25
C SER A 169 -6.75 0.63 -17.71
N ASP A 170 -7.07 1.49 -18.66
CA ASP A 170 -6.84 1.26 -20.08
C ASP A 170 -5.37 1.49 -20.43
N TYR A 171 -4.63 0.38 -20.58
CA TYR A 171 -3.20 0.42 -20.88
C TYR A 171 -2.89 1.14 -22.20
N LYS A 172 -3.76 1.07 -23.21
CA LYS A 172 -3.53 1.76 -24.49
C LYS A 172 -3.32 3.26 -24.25
N LYS A 173 -4.18 3.86 -23.42
CA LYS A 173 -4.10 5.28 -23.05
C LYS A 173 -2.87 5.63 -22.23
N TRP A 174 -2.40 4.68 -21.40
CA TRP A 174 -1.19 4.88 -20.61
C TRP A 174 0.05 4.89 -21.50
N ASN A 175 0.06 4.05 -22.54
CA ASN A 175 1.20 3.87 -23.41
C ASN A 175 1.31 4.96 -24.48
N ASP A 176 0.19 5.34 -25.12
CA ASP A 176 0.17 6.38 -26.17
C ASP A 176 0.04 7.82 -25.63
N GLY A 177 -0.13 7.98 -24.31
CA GLY A 177 -0.22 9.27 -23.64
C GLY A 177 -1.61 9.91 -23.68
N SER A 178 -2.58 9.31 -24.39
CA SER A 178 -3.96 9.84 -24.49
C SER A 178 -4.72 9.82 -23.17
N ILE A 179 -4.17 9.23 -22.10
CA ILE A 179 -4.67 9.40 -20.73
C ILE A 179 -4.76 10.88 -20.34
N ARG A 180 -3.86 11.74 -20.88
CA ARG A 180 -3.82 13.19 -20.64
C ARG A 180 -5.04 13.93 -21.22
N ASP A 181 -5.69 13.36 -22.22
CA ASP A 181 -6.87 13.95 -22.86
C ASP A 181 -8.18 13.62 -22.13
N THR A 182 -8.13 12.71 -21.14
CA THR A 182 -9.31 12.26 -20.41
C THR A 182 -9.84 13.35 -19.47
N SER A 183 -11.17 13.36 -19.27
CA SER A 183 -11.81 14.27 -18.31
C SER A 183 -11.31 14.05 -16.88
N TYR A 184 -11.02 12.81 -16.49
CA TYR A 184 -10.50 12.50 -15.16
C TYR A 184 -9.08 13.03 -14.95
N PHE A 185 -8.23 13.02 -15.99
CA PHE A 185 -6.90 13.64 -15.91
C PHE A 185 -7.01 15.14 -15.65
N LYS A 186 -7.90 15.84 -16.37
CA LYS A 186 -8.17 17.27 -16.15
C LYS A 186 -8.70 17.54 -14.73
N MET A 187 -9.65 16.73 -14.26
CA MET A 187 -10.11 16.80 -12.86
C MET A 187 -8.96 16.55 -11.86
N SER A 188 -8.04 15.63 -12.18
CA SER A 188 -6.86 15.37 -11.34
C SER A 188 -5.92 16.58 -11.30
N GLN A 189 -5.78 17.34 -12.40
CA GLN A 189 -5.04 18.60 -12.40
C GLN A 189 -5.70 19.66 -11.51
N GLU A 190 -7.02 19.81 -11.58
CA GLU A 190 -7.79 20.73 -10.73
C GLU A 190 -7.70 20.33 -9.24
N ASN A 191 -7.76 19.03 -8.95
CA ASN A 191 -7.54 18.48 -7.62
C ASN A 191 -6.13 18.79 -7.11
N ALA A 192 -5.10 18.61 -7.94
CA ALA A 192 -3.73 18.89 -7.56
C ALA A 192 -3.51 20.39 -7.25
N LEU A 193 -4.06 21.28 -8.08
CA LEU A 193 -4.03 22.73 -7.82
C LEU A 193 -4.68 23.08 -6.48
N THR A 194 -5.88 22.55 -6.26
CA THR A 194 -6.64 22.79 -5.03
C THR A 194 -5.89 22.25 -3.81
N ALA A 195 -5.39 21.01 -3.88
CA ALA A 195 -4.61 20.40 -2.81
C ALA A 195 -3.35 21.19 -2.48
N ARG A 196 -2.63 21.68 -3.50
CA ARG A 196 -1.41 22.47 -3.33
C ARG A 196 -1.68 23.79 -2.62
N GLN A 197 -2.69 24.53 -3.06
CA GLN A 197 -3.07 25.79 -2.42
C GLN A 197 -3.53 25.58 -0.97
N LEU A 198 -4.35 24.54 -0.73
CA LEU A 198 -4.78 24.16 0.61
C LEU A 198 -3.59 23.84 1.52
N ALA A 199 -2.64 23.03 1.04
CA ALA A 199 -1.45 22.64 1.80
C ALA A 199 -0.62 23.87 2.20
N VAL A 200 -0.28 24.75 1.24
CA VAL A 200 0.49 25.98 1.50
C VAL A 200 -0.20 26.85 2.56
N VAL A 201 -1.47 27.20 2.33
CA VAL A 201 -2.23 28.07 3.24
C VAL A 201 -2.33 27.43 4.64
N ALA A 202 -2.59 26.13 4.71
CA ALA A 202 -2.74 25.43 5.98
C ALA A 202 -1.42 25.34 6.74
N PHE A 203 -0.32 25.01 6.05
CA PHE A 203 0.99 24.84 6.65
C PHE A 203 1.56 26.15 7.20
N GLU A 204 1.39 27.25 6.47
CA GLU A 204 1.78 28.58 6.94
C GLU A 204 0.91 29.06 8.11
N LYS A 205 -0.41 29.04 7.93
CA LYS A 205 -1.38 29.55 8.92
C LYS A 205 -1.24 28.86 10.27
N TYR A 206 -1.00 27.55 10.27
CA TYR A 206 -0.87 26.76 11.49
C TYR A 206 0.57 26.41 11.85
N ARG A 207 1.57 26.96 11.13
CA ARG A 207 3.00 26.73 11.36
C ARG A 207 3.32 25.23 11.50
N ILE A 208 2.82 24.43 10.57
CA ILE A 208 2.96 22.98 10.60
C ILE A 208 4.45 22.59 10.51
N LYS A 209 4.85 21.60 11.31
CA LYS A 209 6.21 21.06 11.37
C LYS A 209 6.30 19.58 11.04
N LYS A 210 5.15 18.88 11.05
CA LYS A 210 5.05 17.49 10.60
C LYS A 210 3.71 17.25 9.91
N LEU A 211 3.73 16.55 8.78
CA LEU A 211 2.55 16.07 8.06
C LEU A 211 2.39 14.57 8.30
N ILE A 212 1.16 14.13 8.56
CA ILE A 212 0.76 12.73 8.53
C ILE A 212 -0.33 12.57 7.47
N THR A 213 -0.17 11.62 6.55
CA THR A 213 -1.09 11.45 5.41
C THR A 213 -1.20 9.99 4.98
N SER A 214 -2.30 9.62 4.34
CA SER A 214 -2.50 8.26 3.82
C SER A 214 -1.78 8.08 2.49
N HIS A 215 -1.15 6.92 2.25
CA HIS A 215 -0.60 6.48 0.95
C HIS A 215 0.51 7.34 0.30
N GLY A 216 0.36 8.66 0.20
CA GLY A 216 1.35 9.60 -0.36
C GLY A 216 1.50 9.56 -1.89
N ILE A 217 0.58 8.92 -2.63
CA ILE A 217 0.77 8.62 -4.07
C ILE A 217 -0.10 9.48 -5.00
N TYR A 218 -1.34 9.77 -4.62
CA TYR A 218 -2.32 10.36 -5.54
C TYR A 218 -2.51 11.86 -5.28
N THR A 219 -3.26 12.57 -6.13
CA THR A 219 -3.44 14.04 -6.02
C THR A 219 -4.04 14.45 -4.69
N THR A 220 -4.82 13.57 -4.07
CA THR A 220 -5.40 13.73 -2.73
C THR A 220 -4.38 13.76 -1.58
N TRP A 221 -3.24 13.06 -1.72
CA TRP A 221 -2.27 12.88 -0.63
C TRP A 221 -0.83 13.27 -0.99
N GLY A 222 -0.35 12.88 -2.17
CA GLY A 222 1.02 13.09 -2.62
C GLY A 222 1.38 14.57 -2.78
N ILE A 223 0.43 15.40 -3.24
CA ILE A 223 0.63 16.85 -3.37
C ILE A 223 0.92 17.50 -2.00
N PHE A 224 0.28 17.02 -0.92
CA PHE A 224 0.60 17.50 0.43
C PHE A 224 2.02 17.10 0.86
N CYS A 225 2.50 15.91 0.46
CA CYS A 225 3.88 15.48 0.72
C CYS A 225 4.88 16.39 -0.01
N ASP A 226 4.63 16.69 -1.28
CA ASP A 226 5.52 17.53 -2.10
C ASP A 226 5.61 18.95 -1.55
N VAL A 227 4.48 19.56 -1.18
CA VAL A 227 4.47 20.87 -0.51
C VAL A 227 5.17 20.80 0.85
N ALA A 228 5.00 19.72 1.62
CA ALA A 228 5.68 19.56 2.89
C ALA A 228 7.20 19.49 2.72
N GLU A 229 7.69 18.72 1.73
CA GLU A 229 9.12 18.62 1.41
C GLU A 229 9.72 19.98 1.07
N GLU A 230 9.07 20.76 0.21
CA GLU A 230 9.52 22.11 -0.17
C GLU A 230 9.59 23.09 1.00
N MET A 231 8.66 22.95 1.95
CA MET A 231 8.59 23.78 3.13
C MET A 231 9.46 23.25 4.28
N ASN A 232 10.27 22.21 4.05
CA ASN A 232 11.09 21.52 5.05
C ASN A 232 10.25 21.02 6.25
N ILE A 233 9.06 20.49 5.96
CA ILE A 233 8.14 19.87 6.92
C ILE A 233 8.36 18.36 6.89
N GLU A 234 8.53 17.76 8.07
CA GLU A 234 8.70 16.31 8.22
C GLU A 234 7.44 15.59 7.74
N THR A 235 7.55 14.58 6.87
CA THR A 235 6.39 13.84 6.36
C THR A 235 6.37 12.42 6.90
N CYS A 236 5.16 11.95 7.22
CA CYS A 236 4.88 10.59 7.64
C CYS A 236 3.68 10.05 6.87
N VAL A 237 3.90 9.00 6.10
CA VAL A 237 2.87 8.31 5.35
C VAL A 237 2.42 7.09 6.15
N TYR A 238 1.12 6.96 6.38
CA TYR A 238 0.56 5.76 6.96
C TYR A 238 -0.13 4.89 5.91
N SER A 239 -0.15 3.59 6.17
CA SER A 239 -0.93 2.63 5.40
C SER A 239 -1.26 1.40 6.24
N ASP A 240 -2.33 0.69 5.89
CA ASP A 240 -2.68 -0.55 6.57
C ASP A 240 -1.59 -1.60 6.39
N CYS A 241 -1.23 -2.32 7.45
CA CYS A 241 -0.41 -3.52 7.33
C CYS A 241 -1.34 -4.72 7.04
N PRO A 242 -1.31 -5.33 5.83
CA PRO A 242 -2.14 -6.49 5.54
C PRO A 242 -1.64 -7.76 6.22
N TYR A 243 -0.38 -7.80 6.64
CA TYR A 243 0.29 -9.02 7.13
C TYR A 243 0.16 -9.24 8.64
N ARG A 244 0.00 -8.16 9.43
CA ARG A 244 -0.26 -8.26 10.88
C ARG A 244 -1.58 -7.56 11.20
N THR A 245 -2.47 -8.28 11.89
CA THR A 245 -3.79 -7.73 12.27
C THR A 245 -3.62 -6.61 13.30
N LYS A 246 -4.49 -5.60 13.29
CA LYS A 246 -4.41 -4.41 14.16
C LYS A 246 -3.11 -3.60 14.02
N MET A 247 -2.32 -3.83 12.96
CA MET A 247 -1.09 -3.08 12.71
C MET A 247 -1.23 -2.18 11.49
N PHE A 248 -0.55 -1.05 11.54
CA PHE A 248 -0.36 -0.15 10.41
C PHE A 248 1.10 0.20 10.25
N TRP A 249 1.50 0.50 9.03
CA TRP A 249 2.80 1.09 8.78
C TRP A 249 2.75 2.60 8.91
N LEU A 250 3.85 3.15 9.40
CA LEU A 250 4.12 4.57 9.43
C LEU A 250 5.56 4.78 8.96
N THR A 251 5.71 5.40 7.80
CA THR A 251 6.97 5.52 7.04
C THR A 251 7.17 6.96 6.57
N GLN A 252 8.37 7.34 6.14
CA GLN A 252 8.60 8.67 5.55
C GLN A 252 8.03 8.75 4.12
N PHE A 253 8.14 7.67 3.37
CA PHE A 253 7.67 7.54 2.00
C PHE A 253 6.47 6.59 1.89
N ALA A 254 5.85 6.54 0.72
CA ALA A 254 4.84 5.53 0.41
C ALA A 254 5.43 4.11 0.56
N ILE A 255 4.66 3.16 1.11
CA ILE A 255 5.13 1.78 1.39
C ILE A 255 5.77 1.07 0.19
N PRO A 256 5.32 1.25 -1.06
CA PRO A 256 6.02 0.67 -2.20
C PRO A 256 7.47 1.18 -2.41
N ARG A 257 7.83 2.30 -1.77
CA ARG A 257 9.18 2.89 -1.69
C ARG A 257 9.85 2.63 -0.32
N ALA A 258 9.36 1.67 0.46
CA ALA A 258 9.89 1.39 1.80
C ALA A 258 11.40 1.07 1.81
N GLY A 259 11.99 0.60 0.71
CA GLY A 259 13.44 0.37 0.62
C GLY A 259 14.28 1.66 0.67
N GLU A 260 13.66 2.83 0.50
CA GLU A 260 14.29 4.14 0.62
C GLU A 260 14.20 4.72 2.05
N GLU A 261 13.54 4.03 2.97
CA GLU A 261 13.37 4.51 4.34
C GLU A 261 14.72 4.65 5.05
N PRO A 262 15.06 5.83 5.60
CA PRO A 262 16.29 5.97 6.39
C PRO A 262 16.32 5.00 7.58
N SER A 263 15.15 4.71 8.17
CA SER A 263 15.01 3.74 9.25
C SER A 263 15.41 2.32 8.84
N TRP A 264 15.21 1.94 7.56
CA TRP A 264 15.68 0.67 7.02
C TRP A 264 17.20 0.64 6.97
N HIS A 265 17.83 1.67 6.40
CA HIS A 265 19.29 1.71 6.27
C HIS A 265 20.00 1.70 7.63
N LEU A 266 19.46 2.43 8.62
CA LEU A 266 19.96 2.40 10.00
C LEU A 266 19.80 1.00 10.62
N HIS A 267 18.64 0.36 10.41
CA HIS A 267 18.38 -0.99 10.92
C HIS A 267 19.31 -2.04 10.27
N ALA A 268 19.51 -1.95 8.96
CA ALA A 268 20.36 -2.86 8.19
C ALA A 268 21.84 -2.74 8.59
N ALA A 269 22.33 -1.51 8.80
CA ALA A 269 23.72 -1.22 9.15
C ALA A 269 24.07 -1.53 10.62
N SER A 270 23.08 -1.61 11.51
CA SER A 270 23.35 -1.83 12.93
C SER A 270 23.87 -3.26 13.20
N PRO A 271 25.04 -3.39 13.89
CA PRO A 271 25.57 -4.69 14.31
C PRO A 271 24.74 -5.32 15.43
N GLU A 272 23.97 -4.52 16.18
CA GLU A 272 23.06 -4.99 17.23
C GLU A 272 21.76 -5.58 16.69
N THR A 273 21.52 -5.46 15.37
CA THR A 273 20.37 -6.05 14.69
C THR A 273 20.53 -7.57 14.57
N THR A 274 20.55 -8.23 15.72
CA THR A 274 20.52 -9.69 15.84
C THR A 274 19.07 -10.09 16.04
N ILE A 275 18.64 -11.05 15.24
CA ILE A 275 17.26 -11.53 15.26
C ILE A 275 17.14 -12.50 16.42
N SER A 276 16.26 -12.17 17.37
CA SER A 276 16.03 -13.08 18.49
C SER A 276 15.42 -14.39 17.99
N PRO A 277 15.66 -15.53 18.67
CA PRO A 277 15.03 -16.80 18.30
C PRO A 277 13.50 -16.72 18.23
N LYS A 278 12.89 -15.93 19.14
CA LYS A 278 11.44 -15.64 19.11
C LYS A 278 11.05 -14.93 17.81
N ARG A 279 11.74 -13.86 17.43
CA ARG A 279 11.43 -13.09 16.21
C ARG A 279 11.67 -13.91 14.94
N ALA A 280 12.72 -14.72 14.90
CA ALA A 280 12.97 -15.65 13.80
C ALA A 280 11.79 -16.62 13.65
N LYS A 281 11.33 -17.22 14.75
CA LYS A 281 10.17 -18.11 14.74
C LYS A 281 8.89 -17.42 14.28
N GLU A 282 8.62 -16.19 14.74
CA GLU A 282 7.45 -15.41 14.29
C GLU A 282 7.47 -15.13 12.79
N ILE A 283 8.66 -14.90 12.22
CA ILE A 283 8.86 -14.73 10.77
C ILE A 283 8.65 -16.07 10.03
N ASP A 284 9.20 -17.17 10.56
CA ASP A 284 9.01 -18.51 10.01
C ASP A 284 7.53 -18.87 9.95
N ASP A 285 6.82 -18.73 11.08
CA ASP A 285 5.40 -19.05 11.20
C ASP A 285 4.57 -18.25 10.18
N LEU A 286 4.86 -16.96 10.01
CA LEU A 286 4.18 -16.11 9.03
C LEU A 286 4.42 -16.57 7.58
N LEU A 287 5.67 -16.85 7.20
CA LEU A 287 6.01 -17.30 5.85
C LEU A 287 5.41 -18.68 5.56
N GLU A 288 5.43 -19.58 6.55
CA GLU A 288 4.83 -20.91 6.41
C GLU A 288 3.30 -20.86 6.31
N GLU A 289 2.63 -19.98 7.06
CA GLU A 289 1.19 -19.75 6.91
C GLU A 289 0.83 -19.31 5.50
N ARG A 290 1.65 -18.42 4.91
CA ARG A 290 1.47 -17.99 3.52
C ARG A 290 1.65 -19.15 2.55
N ILE A 291 2.73 -19.92 2.69
CA ILE A 291 3.03 -21.10 1.88
C ILE A 291 1.93 -22.18 1.97
N ARG A 292 1.26 -22.28 3.12
CA ARG A 292 0.11 -23.18 3.33
C ARG A 292 -1.24 -22.58 2.92
N TYR A 293 -1.26 -21.39 2.31
CA TYR A 293 -2.48 -20.65 1.94
C TYR A 293 -3.40 -20.31 3.12
N LYS A 294 -2.87 -20.27 4.35
CA LYS A 294 -3.63 -19.97 5.57
C LYS A 294 -3.55 -18.50 5.97
N SER A 295 -2.65 -17.71 5.38
CA SER A 295 -2.56 -16.29 5.66
C SER A 295 -3.82 -15.54 5.20
N LYS A 296 -4.23 -14.53 5.96
CA LYS A 296 -5.48 -13.78 5.72
C LYS A 296 -5.56 -13.13 4.35
N ASP A 297 -4.44 -12.70 3.80
CA ASP A 297 -4.38 -12.13 2.46
C ASP A 297 -4.47 -13.20 1.37
N ASN A 298 -3.79 -14.35 1.52
CA ASN A 298 -3.88 -15.47 0.57
C ASN A 298 -5.31 -16.02 0.50
N LEU A 299 -6.06 -16.03 1.61
CA LEU A 299 -7.48 -16.41 1.61
C LEU A 299 -8.37 -15.51 0.72
N ASN A 300 -7.91 -14.31 0.35
CA ASN A 300 -8.63 -13.45 -0.60
C ASN A 300 -8.38 -13.83 -2.06
N TYR A 301 -7.25 -14.49 -2.33
CA TYR A 301 -6.75 -14.73 -3.68
C TYR A 301 -6.90 -16.18 -4.11
N TYR A 302 -6.74 -17.10 -3.16
CA TYR A 302 -6.69 -18.54 -3.41
C TYR A 302 -7.90 -19.23 -2.79
N ARG A 303 -8.56 -20.05 -3.61
CA ARG A 303 -9.53 -21.05 -3.16
C ARG A 303 -8.81 -22.39 -3.16
N VAL A 304 -8.37 -22.83 -1.99
CA VAL A 304 -7.44 -23.97 -1.85
C VAL A 304 -7.99 -25.24 -2.50
N GLU A 305 -9.31 -25.43 -2.46
CA GLU A 305 -10.00 -26.58 -3.04
C GLU A 305 -9.97 -26.61 -4.58
N ALA A 306 -9.72 -25.46 -5.21
CA ALA A 306 -9.64 -25.31 -6.66
C ALA A 306 -8.18 -25.33 -7.17
N LEU A 307 -7.20 -25.61 -6.30
CA LEU A 307 -5.80 -25.60 -6.69
C LEU A 307 -5.35 -26.92 -7.31
N HIS A 308 -4.64 -26.85 -8.43
CA HIS A 308 -4.02 -28.00 -9.11
C HIS A 308 -2.51 -27.84 -9.24
N SER A 309 -1.82 -28.98 -9.32
CA SER A 309 -0.40 -29.06 -9.66
C SER A 309 -0.18 -28.84 -11.15
N ARG A 310 0.96 -28.27 -11.53
CA ARG A 310 1.39 -28.13 -12.93
C ARG A 310 2.87 -28.50 -13.03
N VAL A 311 3.22 -29.23 -14.08
CA VAL A 311 4.60 -29.60 -14.39
C VAL A 311 5.04 -28.85 -15.64
N ILE A 312 6.28 -28.37 -15.64
CA ILE A 312 6.95 -27.80 -16.81
C ILE A 312 7.91 -28.85 -17.34
N GLU A 313 7.65 -29.30 -18.57
CA GLU A 313 8.58 -30.18 -19.27
C GLU A 313 9.84 -29.38 -19.61
N LYS A 314 11.00 -29.85 -19.15
CA LYS A 314 12.30 -29.23 -19.40
C LYS A 314 13.36 -30.27 -19.71
N GLN A 315 14.27 -29.92 -20.60
CA GLN A 315 15.48 -30.70 -20.81
C GLN A 315 16.43 -30.54 -19.61
N LYS A 316 17.36 -31.50 -19.43
CA LYS A 316 18.23 -31.59 -18.25
C LYS A 316 18.97 -30.29 -17.91
N ASP A 317 19.44 -29.56 -18.91
CA ASP A 317 20.23 -28.34 -18.73
C ASP A 317 19.39 -27.05 -18.74
N GLN A 318 18.11 -27.12 -19.14
CA GLN A 318 17.24 -25.95 -19.16
C GLN A 318 16.86 -25.51 -17.74
N LYS A 319 16.96 -24.21 -17.48
CA LYS A 319 16.45 -23.59 -16.24
C LYS A 319 15.09 -22.96 -16.49
N VAL A 320 14.22 -23.07 -15.50
CA VAL A 320 12.89 -22.47 -15.50
C VAL A 320 12.92 -21.20 -14.68
N PHE A 321 12.74 -20.08 -15.36
CA PHE A 321 12.49 -18.79 -14.76
C PHE A 321 11.00 -18.60 -14.60
N CYS A 322 10.53 -18.29 -13.40
CA CYS A 322 9.14 -17.90 -13.18
C CYS A 322 9.05 -16.43 -12.83
N MET A 323 8.36 -15.68 -13.69
CA MET A 323 8.07 -14.27 -13.49
C MET A 323 6.75 -14.11 -12.71
N PHE A 324 6.79 -13.33 -11.63
CA PHE A 324 5.63 -12.97 -10.82
C PHE A 324 5.35 -11.47 -10.91
N PRO A 325 4.66 -11.01 -11.97
CA PRO A 325 4.28 -9.61 -12.11
C PRO A 325 3.27 -9.17 -11.05
N ASN A 326 3.32 -7.89 -10.67
CA ASN A 326 2.28 -7.25 -9.88
C ASN A 326 0.99 -7.09 -10.70
N VAL A 327 -0.08 -6.71 -10.01
CA VAL A 327 -1.34 -6.30 -10.65
C VAL A 327 -1.10 -5.03 -11.46
N VAL A 328 -1.41 -5.06 -12.76
CA VAL A 328 -1.03 -4.00 -13.72
C VAL A 328 -1.55 -2.60 -13.37
N TYR A 329 -2.71 -2.53 -12.70
CA TYR A 329 -3.37 -1.29 -12.33
C TYR A 329 -3.17 -0.84 -10.89
N ASP A 330 -2.39 -1.58 -10.10
CA ASP A 330 -2.19 -1.27 -8.69
C ASP A 330 -0.87 -0.53 -8.44
N GLY A 331 -0.94 0.54 -7.64
CA GLY A 331 0.26 1.24 -7.15
C GLY A 331 1.26 1.67 -8.23
N ALA A 332 0.78 2.23 -9.35
CA ALA A 332 1.59 2.78 -10.43
C ALA A 332 2.36 4.02 -9.96
N ILE A 333 3.50 3.78 -9.31
CA ILE A 333 4.42 4.80 -8.78
C ILE A 333 5.63 4.77 -9.69
N GLU A 334 5.82 5.85 -10.45
CA GLU A 334 6.89 5.98 -11.44
C GLU A 334 8.27 5.80 -10.80
N GLU A 335 8.44 6.26 -9.56
CA GLU A 335 9.71 6.21 -8.84
C GLU A 335 10.21 4.79 -8.54
N ARG A 336 9.37 3.77 -8.68
CA ARG A 336 9.76 2.36 -8.51
C ARG A 336 10.36 1.77 -9.78
N ASN A 337 10.10 2.39 -10.92
CA ASN A 337 10.52 1.92 -12.22
C ASN A 337 12.02 2.23 -12.36
N ALA A 338 12.87 1.22 -12.13
CA ALA A 338 14.32 1.39 -12.15
C ALA A 338 14.92 1.06 -13.52
N LEU A 339 14.71 -0.17 -13.99
CA LEU A 339 15.35 -0.68 -15.21
C LEU A 339 14.48 -0.53 -16.46
N PHE A 340 13.16 -0.55 -16.29
CA PHE A 340 12.18 -0.56 -17.38
C PHE A 340 11.21 0.62 -17.20
N LYS A 341 10.59 1.07 -18.29
CA LYS A 341 9.67 2.21 -18.27
C LYS A 341 8.51 1.99 -17.30
N ASP A 342 7.98 0.77 -17.27
CA ASP A 342 6.90 0.33 -16.40
C ASP A 342 6.86 -1.21 -16.32
N LEU A 343 5.87 -1.75 -15.61
CA LEU A 343 5.65 -3.19 -15.46
C LEU A 343 5.48 -3.90 -16.81
N VAL A 344 4.75 -3.29 -17.76
CA VAL A 344 4.44 -3.92 -19.05
C VAL A 344 5.69 -3.94 -19.94
N ASP A 345 6.47 -2.87 -19.95
CA ASP A 345 7.77 -2.81 -20.62
C ASP A 345 8.72 -3.90 -20.08
N TRP A 346 8.78 -4.10 -18.75
CA TRP A 346 9.59 -5.17 -18.16
C TRP A 346 9.15 -6.57 -18.59
N VAL A 347 7.86 -6.87 -18.49
CA VAL A 347 7.32 -8.19 -18.85
C VAL A 347 7.56 -8.47 -20.34
N THR A 348 7.21 -7.53 -21.21
CA THR A 348 7.32 -7.71 -22.67
C THR A 348 8.78 -7.76 -23.14
N SER A 349 9.66 -6.94 -22.55
CA SER A 349 11.10 -6.97 -22.83
C SER A 349 11.75 -8.29 -22.38
N THR A 350 11.28 -8.87 -21.27
CA THR A 350 11.79 -10.17 -20.80
C THR A 350 11.26 -11.31 -21.67
N ILE A 351 9.97 -11.32 -22.02
CA ILE A 351 9.41 -12.31 -22.95
C ILE A 351 10.18 -12.31 -24.27
N ARG A 352 10.43 -11.13 -24.86
CA ARG A 352 11.20 -11.02 -26.11
C ARG A 352 12.63 -11.54 -25.98
N TYR A 353 13.27 -11.36 -24.83
CA TYR A 353 14.58 -11.95 -24.57
C TYR A 353 14.55 -13.48 -24.57
N PHE A 354 13.58 -14.10 -23.89
CA PHE A 354 13.43 -15.57 -23.91
C PHE A 354 13.02 -16.08 -25.29
N ALA A 355 12.27 -15.29 -26.08
CA ALA A 355 11.94 -15.65 -27.45
C ALA A 355 13.18 -15.81 -28.36
N THR A 356 14.26 -15.06 -28.07
CA THR A 356 15.53 -15.12 -28.82
C THR A 356 16.58 -16.03 -28.17
N GLN A 357 16.37 -16.49 -26.93
CA GLN A 357 17.29 -17.32 -26.14
C GLN A 357 16.54 -18.57 -25.62
N ARG A 358 16.55 -19.64 -26.41
CA ARG A 358 15.75 -20.86 -26.14
C ARG A 358 16.43 -21.85 -25.19
N GLU A 359 17.58 -21.49 -24.61
CA GLU A 359 18.32 -22.33 -23.65
C GLU A 359 17.60 -22.47 -22.30
N ASN A 360 16.67 -21.56 -21.98
CA ASN A 360 15.91 -21.56 -20.74
C ASN A 360 14.42 -21.36 -21.01
N ILE A 361 13.59 -21.71 -20.03
CA ILE A 361 12.13 -21.59 -20.08
C ILE A 361 11.69 -20.40 -19.24
N LEU A 362 10.76 -19.60 -19.76
CA LEU A 362 10.08 -18.54 -19.02
C LEU A 362 8.63 -18.92 -18.76
N VAL A 363 8.21 -18.85 -17.50
CA VAL A 363 6.82 -18.96 -17.09
C VAL A 363 6.37 -17.61 -16.54
N VAL A 364 5.38 -16.98 -17.15
CA VAL A 364 4.77 -15.73 -16.66
C VAL A 364 3.52 -16.06 -15.87
N ARG A 365 3.59 -15.99 -14.53
CA ARG A 365 2.46 -16.24 -13.64
C ARG A 365 1.72 -14.94 -13.33
N CYS A 366 0.68 -14.62 -14.10
CA CYS A 366 -0.15 -13.43 -13.86
C CYS A 366 -0.75 -13.46 -12.45
N HIS A 367 -0.88 -12.29 -11.81
CA HIS A 367 -1.27 -12.20 -10.40
C HIS A 367 -2.72 -12.68 -10.16
N PRO A 368 -2.99 -13.59 -9.20
CA PRO A 368 -4.35 -14.13 -8.98
C PRO A 368 -5.40 -13.06 -8.65
N ALA A 369 -4.99 -11.97 -8.00
CA ALA A 369 -5.87 -10.85 -7.68
C ALA A 369 -6.55 -10.20 -8.89
N GLU A 370 -5.97 -10.31 -10.09
CA GLU A 370 -6.57 -9.80 -11.34
C GLU A 370 -7.82 -10.57 -11.76
N ALA A 371 -8.08 -11.76 -11.21
CA ALA A 371 -9.30 -12.54 -11.46
C ALA A 371 -10.16 -12.75 -10.19
N SER A 372 -9.52 -12.79 -9.01
CA SER A 372 -10.17 -13.24 -7.76
C SER A 372 -10.80 -12.12 -6.93
N THR A 373 -10.29 -10.89 -7.00
CA THR A 373 -10.76 -9.81 -6.12
C THR A 373 -12.15 -9.31 -6.51
N SER A 374 -12.93 -8.87 -5.51
CA SER A 374 -14.21 -8.19 -5.76
C SER A 374 -14.04 -7.00 -6.71
N PHE A 375 -12.89 -6.30 -6.60
CA PHE A 375 -12.48 -5.27 -7.54
C PHE A 375 -12.32 -5.83 -8.96
N ALA A 376 -11.56 -6.90 -9.17
CA ALA A 376 -11.41 -7.53 -10.49
C ALA A 376 -12.73 -8.04 -11.12
N LYS A 377 -13.72 -8.42 -10.31
CA LYS A 377 -15.02 -8.88 -10.82
C LYS A 377 -15.96 -7.75 -11.22
N ILE A 378 -15.79 -6.58 -10.60
CA ILE A 378 -16.56 -5.37 -10.88
C ILE A 378 -15.86 -4.54 -11.96
N ASP A 379 -14.53 -4.53 -11.96
CA ASP A 379 -13.67 -3.76 -12.82
C ASP A 379 -13.31 -4.55 -14.08
N GLN A 380 -13.78 -4.08 -15.24
CA GLN A 380 -13.35 -4.55 -16.57
C GLN A 380 -11.93 -4.10 -16.92
N SER A 381 -11.07 -3.92 -15.90
CA SER A 381 -9.67 -3.56 -16.08
C SER A 381 -8.97 -4.60 -16.96
N GLU A 382 -8.15 -4.14 -17.89
CA GLU A 382 -7.39 -5.07 -18.73
C GLU A 382 -6.44 -5.90 -17.87
N MET A 383 -6.62 -7.21 -17.89
CA MET A 383 -5.69 -8.14 -17.25
C MET A 383 -4.33 -8.08 -17.96
N LEU A 384 -3.27 -8.32 -17.22
CA LEU A 384 -1.92 -8.29 -17.76
C LEU A 384 -1.76 -9.29 -18.92
N GLU A 385 -2.35 -10.48 -18.81
CA GLU A 385 -2.36 -11.47 -19.90
C GLU A 385 -2.94 -10.89 -21.20
N THR A 386 -4.08 -10.20 -21.12
CA THR A 386 -4.71 -9.56 -22.28
C THR A 386 -3.80 -8.50 -22.90
N ILE A 387 -3.11 -7.72 -22.07
CA ILE A 387 -2.16 -6.71 -22.52
C ILE A 387 -0.96 -7.37 -23.23
N ILE A 388 -0.38 -8.42 -22.63
CA ILE A 388 0.74 -9.17 -23.24
C ILE A 388 0.35 -9.69 -24.61
N ARG A 389 -0.82 -10.35 -24.74
CA ARG A 389 -1.30 -10.93 -26.01
C ARG A 389 -1.57 -9.87 -27.08
N LYS A 390 -1.91 -8.63 -26.70
CA LYS A 390 -2.02 -7.51 -27.66
C LYS A 390 -0.65 -7.00 -28.11
N VAL A 391 0.32 -6.95 -27.20
CA VAL A 391 1.68 -6.43 -27.47
C VAL A 391 2.56 -7.46 -28.18
N ILE A 392 2.31 -8.75 -27.96
CA ILE A 392 3.01 -9.90 -28.52
C ILE A 392 1.95 -10.91 -29.02
N PRO A 393 1.33 -10.67 -30.19
CA PRO A 393 0.28 -11.54 -30.73
C PRO A 393 0.70 -12.99 -30.95
N GLU A 394 1.99 -13.22 -31.21
CA GLU A 394 2.61 -14.51 -31.45
C GLU A 394 3.02 -15.26 -30.17
N ILE A 395 2.65 -14.77 -28.97
CA ILE A 395 3.14 -15.30 -27.69
C ILE A 395 2.90 -16.80 -27.51
N ASP A 396 1.78 -17.33 -28.01
CA ASP A 396 1.48 -18.78 -27.91
C ASP A 396 2.33 -19.64 -28.84
N ASN A 397 3.03 -19.03 -29.82
CA ASN A 397 3.94 -19.72 -30.72
C ASN A 397 5.39 -19.76 -30.19
N ILE A 398 5.67 -19.14 -29.03
CA ILE A 398 7.00 -19.10 -28.44
C ILE A 398 7.17 -20.33 -27.53
N GLU A 399 7.80 -21.38 -28.05
CA GLU A 399 7.90 -22.70 -27.42
C GLU A 399 8.41 -22.71 -25.98
N ASN A 400 9.37 -21.84 -25.65
CA ASN A 400 9.99 -21.76 -24.32
C ASN A 400 9.37 -20.69 -23.41
N VAL A 401 8.21 -20.14 -23.78
CA VAL A 401 7.46 -19.16 -22.96
C VAL A 401 6.05 -19.68 -22.68
N THR A 402 5.65 -19.70 -21.41
CA THR A 402 4.30 -20.10 -20.99
C THR A 402 3.66 -19.02 -20.15
N ILE A 403 2.43 -18.61 -20.50
CA ILE A 403 1.61 -17.74 -19.65
C ILE A 403 0.69 -18.61 -18.79
N ILE A 404 0.71 -18.37 -17.47
CA ILE A 404 -0.25 -18.91 -16.52
C ILE A 404 -1.22 -17.79 -16.15
N SER A 405 -2.48 -17.94 -16.59
CA SER A 405 -3.53 -16.93 -16.43
C SER A 405 -3.82 -16.62 -14.97
N SER A 406 -4.19 -15.38 -14.66
CA SER A 406 -4.63 -14.96 -13.31
C SER A 406 -5.79 -15.79 -12.78
N SER A 407 -6.63 -16.30 -13.68
CA SER A 407 -7.79 -17.16 -13.39
C SER A 407 -7.45 -18.62 -13.13
N GLU A 408 -6.24 -19.08 -13.49
CA GLU A 408 -5.83 -20.46 -13.29
C GLU A 408 -5.60 -20.77 -11.80
N GLY A 409 -6.24 -21.82 -11.30
CA GLY A 409 -6.10 -22.36 -9.95
C GLY A 409 -4.76 -23.05 -9.71
N LEU A 410 -3.63 -22.39 -9.95
CA LEU A 410 -2.33 -23.02 -9.74
C LEU A 410 -1.94 -23.06 -8.26
N SER A 411 -1.56 -24.25 -7.77
CA SER A 411 -0.81 -24.45 -6.52
C SER A 411 0.59 -23.80 -6.64
N THR A 412 0.64 -22.48 -6.47
CA THR A 412 1.83 -21.63 -6.70
C THR A 412 3.07 -22.10 -5.93
N TYR A 413 2.94 -22.47 -4.65
CA TYR A 413 4.11 -22.87 -3.85
C TYR A 413 4.59 -24.28 -4.18
N GLU A 414 3.69 -25.18 -4.55
CA GLU A 414 4.07 -26.49 -5.07
C GLU A 414 4.77 -26.34 -6.43
N PHE A 415 4.20 -25.51 -7.30
CA PHE A 415 4.77 -25.18 -8.60
C PHE A 415 6.19 -24.62 -8.47
N ILE A 416 6.41 -23.68 -7.54
CA ILE A 416 7.75 -23.13 -7.23
C ILE A 416 8.71 -24.26 -6.87
N LYS A 417 8.35 -25.10 -5.88
CA LYS A 417 9.23 -26.17 -5.39
C LYS A 417 9.56 -27.23 -6.44
N GLN A 418 8.64 -27.54 -7.34
CA GLN A 418 8.80 -28.61 -8.32
C GLN A 418 9.46 -28.14 -9.61
N ASN A 419 9.20 -26.91 -10.04
CA ASN A 419 9.53 -26.48 -11.39
C ASN A 419 10.49 -25.30 -11.47
N VAL A 420 10.48 -24.39 -10.49
CA VAL A 420 11.11 -23.07 -10.64
C VAL A 420 12.55 -23.09 -10.14
N ASP A 421 13.49 -22.78 -11.03
CA ASP A 421 14.90 -22.65 -10.70
C ASP A 421 15.25 -21.20 -10.27
N VAL A 422 14.59 -20.19 -10.85
CA VAL A 422 14.80 -18.77 -10.51
C VAL A 422 13.48 -18.00 -10.57
N GLY A 423 13.19 -17.19 -9.54
CA GLY A 423 12.06 -16.28 -9.53
C GLY A 423 12.46 -14.87 -9.99
N ILE A 424 11.69 -14.28 -10.91
CA ILE A 424 11.86 -12.89 -11.34
C ILE A 424 10.64 -12.10 -10.87
N VAL A 425 10.89 -11.02 -10.15
CA VAL A 425 9.86 -10.27 -9.43
C VAL A 425 9.99 -8.78 -9.71
N TYR A 426 8.85 -8.10 -9.75
CA TYR A 426 8.84 -6.64 -9.75
C TYR A 426 8.88 -6.14 -8.31
N ASP A 427 7.89 -6.56 -7.50
CA ASP A 427 7.87 -6.38 -6.06
C ASP A 427 6.81 -7.31 -5.44
N GLY A 428 6.95 -7.78 -4.21
CA GLY A 428 5.91 -8.59 -3.57
C GLY A 428 6.37 -9.30 -2.29
N MET A 429 5.40 -9.83 -1.54
CA MET A 429 5.71 -10.85 -0.53
C MET A 429 6.29 -12.12 -1.15
N ILE A 430 5.92 -12.42 -2.41
CA ILE A 430 6.44 -13.57 -3.16
C ILE A 430 7.97 -13.54 -3.24
N SER A 431 8.60 -12.36 -3.24
CA SER A 431 10.06 -12.21 -3.19
C SER A 431 10.65 -12.80 -1.90
N PHE A 432 10.00 -12.58 -0.77
CA PHE A 432 10.42 -13.14 0.53
C PHE A 432 10.18 -14.65 0.57
N GLU A 433 9.05 -15.10 0.04
CA GLU A 433 8.65 -16.50 0.00
C GLU A 433 9.59 -17.33 -0.89
N LEU A 434 10.01 -16.81 -2.05
CA LEU A 434 10.98 -17.45 -2.94
C LEU A 434 12.33 -17.64 -2.24
N CYS A 435 12.87 -16.60 -1.62
CA CYS A 435 14.12 -16.69 -0.87
C CYS A 435 14.00 -17.68 0.30
N TYR A 436 12.88 -17.65 1.05
CA TYR A 436 12.62 -18.62 2.11
C TYR A 436 12.57 -20.07 1.59
N LEU A 437 12.01 -20.29 0.40
CA LEU A 437 11.97 -21.58 -0.29
C LEU A 437 13.28 -21.99 -0.97
N LYS A 438 14.38 -21.23 -0.77
CA LYS A 438 15.69 -21.43 -1.41
C LYS A 438 15.69 -21.25 -2.93
N THR A 439 14.75 -20.49 -3.46
CA THR A 439 14.72 -20.11 -4.88
C THR A 439 15.38 -18.73 -5.06
N PRO A 440 16.41 -18.60 -5.92
CA PRO A 440 17.00 -17.32 -6.29
C PRO A 440 15.95 -16.30 -6.74
N VAL A 441 16.13 -15.04 -6.33
CA VAL A 441 15.21 -13.94 -6.62
C VAL A 441 15.94 -12.86 -7.40
N ILE A 442 15.44 -12.49 -8.58
CA ILE A 442 15.91 -11.33 -9.35
C ILE A 442 14.83 -10.25 -9.30
N SER A 443 15.16 -9.07 -8.76
CA SER A 443 14.25 -7.93 -8.64
C SER A 443 14.63 -6.82 -9.61
N CYS A 444 13.70 -6.39 -10.47
CA CYS A 444 13.98 -5.38 -11.51
C CYS A 444 13.45 -3.97 -11.18
N ALA A 445 12.75 -3.80 -10.05
CA ALA A 445 12.20 -2.53 -9.60
C ALA A 445 12.84 -2.09 -8.29
N LYS A 446 12.85 -0.77 -8.05
CA LYS A 446 13.23 -0.17 -6.76
C LYS A 446 12.03 -0.22 -5.82
N GLY A 447 11.70 -1.41 -5.36
CA GLY A 447 10.50 -1.71 -4.56
C GLY A 447 10.69 -1.58 -3.05
N ARG A 448 9.74 -2.13 -2.29
CA ARG A 448 9.69 -2.05 -0.82
C ARG A 448 10.92 -2.62 -0.11
N TYR A 449 11.63 -3.54 -0.75
CA TYR A 449 12.81 -4.20 -0.19
C TYR A 449 14.11 -3.82 -0.89
N ALA A 450 14.13 -2.68 -1.59
CA ALA A 450 15.32 -2.22 -2.29
C ALA A 450 16.53 -2.15 -1.35
N GLY A 451 17.66 -2.72 -1.77
CA GLY A 451 18.90 -2.76 -0.99
C GLY A 451 18.83 -3.68 0.23
N SER A 452 17.90 -4.63 0.25
CA SER A 452 17.80 -5.61 1.34
C SER A 452 18.84 -6.72 1.23
N GLY A 453 19.36 -6.99 0.03
CA GLY A 453 20.47 -7.94 -0.16
C GLY A 453 20.10 -9.42 0.05
N PHE A 454 18.81 -9.79 0.03
CA PHE A 454 18.42 -11.20 -0.04
C PHE A 454 18.31 -11.69 -1.49
N GLY A 455 17.90 -10.82 -2.41
CA GLY A 455 17.80 -11.10 -3.85
C GLY A 455 18.98 -10.51 -4.64
N PHE A 456 18.96 -10.73 -5.96
CA PHE A 456 19.75 -9.98 -6.92
C PHE A 456 18.98 -8.74 -7.35
N GLU A 457 19.62 -7.59 -7.30
CA GLU A 457 19.02 -6.28 -7.61
C GLU A 457 19.89 -5.58 -8.67
N PRO A 458 19.79 -5.99 -9.95
CA PRO A 458 20.56 -5.39 -11.03
C PRO A 458 20.31 -3.88 -11.13
N SER A 459 21.38 -3.13 -11.41
CA SER A 459 21.36 -1.67 -11.55
C SER A 459 21.21 -1.22 -13.01
N THR A 460 21.45 -2.13 -13.97
CA THR A 460 21.31 -1.88 -15.41
C THR A 460 20.55 -3.02 -16.11
N LYS A 461 20.01 -2.73 -17.31
CA LYS A 461 19.40 -3.76 -18.16
C LYS A 461 20.40 -4.86 -18.55
N GLU A 462 21.67 -4.53 -18.78
CA GLU A 462 22.68 -5.54 -19.13
C GLU A 462 22.96 -6.49 -17.96
N GLU A 463 23.09 -5.96 -16.73
CA GLU A 463 23.22 -6.80 -15.54
C GLU A 463 22.01 -7.72 -15.36
N TYR A 464 20.80 -7.18 -15.59
CA TYR A 464 19.58 -7.99 -15.56
C TYR A 464 19.64 -9.13 -16.58
N TYR A 465 19.97 -8.86 -17.83
CA TYR A 465 20.06 -9.90 -18.86
C TYR A 465 21.24 -10.86 -18.66
N SER A 466 22.36 -10.43 -18.07
CA SER A 466 23.47 -11.31 -17.69
C SER A 466 23.02 -12.33 -16.63
N LEU A 467 22.26 -11.91 -15.61
CA LEU A 467 21.71 -12.83 -14.60
C LEU A 467 20.79 -13.91 -15.20
N LEU A 468 20.04 -13.57 -16.26
CA LEU A 468 19.19 -14.51 -17.00
C LEU A 468 20.01 -15.46 -17.89
N ARG A 469 21.02 -14.94 -18.57
CA ARG A 469 21.89 -15.67 -19.49
C ARG A 469 22.78 -16.67 -18.75
N GLU A 470 23.38 -16.23 -17.65
CA GLU A 470 24.31 -16.99 -16.81
C GLU A 470 23.55 -17.73 -15.70
N SER A 471 22.42 -18.36 -16.05
CA SER A 471 21.46 -18.93 -15.09
C SER A 471 22.11 -19.89 -14.09
N ARG A 472 23.04 -20.75 -14.54
CA ARG A 472 23.78 -21.66 -13.66
C ARG A 472 24.63 -20.91 -12.64
N THR A 473 25.42 -19.94 -13.09
CA THR A 473 26.24 -19.10 -12.21
C THR A 473 25.38 -18.32 -11.22
N THR A 474 24.24 -17.79 -11.66
CA THR A 474 23.27 -17.10 -10.80
C THR A 474 22.76 -18.01 -9.67
N ILE A 475 22.39 -19.25 -10.00
CA ILE A 475 21.92 -20.24 -9.02
C ILE A 475 23.04 -20.63 -8.05
N GLU A 476 24.22 -20.98 -8.56
CA GLU A 476 25.37 -21.39 -7.75
C GLU A 476 25.82 -20.27 -6.79
N ASN A 477 25.82 -19.01 -7.25
CA ASN A 477 26.12 -17.86 -6.42
C ASN A 477 25.08 -17.67 -5.31
N PHE A 478 23.79 -17.82 -5.62
CA PHE A 478 22.72 -17.73 -4.62
C PHE A 478 22.85 -18.84 -3.57
N GLU A 479 23.09 -20.08 -3.98
CA GLU A 479 23.26 -21.22 -3.08
C GLU A 479 24.45 -21.04 -2.14
N ARG A 480 25.60 -20.61 -2.68
CA ARG A 480 26.81 -20.31 -1.90
C ARG A 480 26.57 -19.22 -0.86
N GLU A 481 25.73 -18.24 -1.17
CA GLU A 481 25.45 -17.07 -0.32
C GLU A 481 24.14 -17.20 0.47
N TYR A 482 23.49 -18.36 0.43
CA TYR A 482 22.12 -18.53 0.92
C TYR A 482 21.96 -18.12 2.39
N ASP A 483 22.88 -18.52 3.27
CA ASP A 483 22.77 -18.21 4.69
C ASP A 483 22.87 -16.70 4.96
N ALA A 484 23.74 -15.99 4.22
CA ALA A 484 23.85 -14.55 4.30
C ALA A 484 22.58 -13.85 3.77
N ARG A 485 22.05 -14.33 2.63
CA ARG A 485 20.81 -13.84 2.02
C ARG A 485 19.60 -14.07 2.92
N ARG A 486 19.51 -15.25 3.55
CA ARG A 486 18.48 -15.57 4.54
C ARG A 486 18.58 -14.65 5.76
N LYS A 487 19.78 -14.41 6.29
CA LYS A 487 19.97 -13.44 7.39
C LYS A 487 19.46 -12.04 7.01
N ASN A 488 19.78 -11.60 5.80
CA ASN A 488 19.32 -10.31 5.26
C ASN A 488 17.80 -10.25 5.11
N LEU A 489 17.17 -11.31 4.58
CA LEU A 489 15.72 -11.44 4.49
C LEU A 489 15.06 -11.27 5.87
N TYR A 490 15.57 -11.95 6.89
CA TYR A 490 14.94 -11.90 8.21
C TYR A 490 15.14 -10.54 8.87
N LYS A 491 16.30 -9.89 8.66
CA LYS A 491 16.53 -8.52 9.14
C LYS A 491 15.52 -7.57 8.50
N PHE A 492 15.33 -7.68 7.19
CA PHE A 492 14.33 -6.90 6.48
C PHE A 492 12.92 -7.16 7.00
N LEU A 493 12.50 -8.41 7.17
CA LEU A 493 11.18 -8.76 7.68
C LEU A 493 10.96 -8.32 9.13
N GLN A 494 11.97 -8.38 9.99
CA GLN A 494 11.91 -7.82 11.33
C GLN A 494 11.60 -6.32 11.27
N TRP A 495 12.35 -5.57 10.46
CA TRP A 495 12.10 -4.14 10.28
C TRP A 495 10.70 -3.88 9.72
N TYR A 496 10.39 -4.49 8.58
CA TYR A 496 9.20 -4.24 7.79
C TYR A 496 7.90 -4.64 8.50
N LEU A 497 7.90 -5.74 9.26
CA LEU A 497 6.71 -6.26 9.92
C LEU A 497 6.57 -5.84 11.39
N TYR A 498 7.64 -5.34 12.02
CA TYR A 498 7.63 -5.05 13.45
C TYR A 498 8.21 -3.69 13.82
N GLU A 499 9.30 -3.25 13.19
CA GLU A 499 9.95 -1.99 13.55
C GLU A 499 9.37 -0.76 12.85
N ILE A 500 8.60 -0.90 11.79
CA ILE A 500 7.86 0.23 11.18
C ILE A 500 6.34 0.10 11.32
N THR A 501 5.89 -0.91 12.07
CA THR A 501 4.48 -1.11 12.38
C THR A 501 4.11 -0.57 13.75
N TYR A 502 2.87 -0.07 13.84
CA TYR A 502 2.28 0.50 15.04
C TYR A 502 0.91 -0.13 15.26
N TYR A 503 0.54 -0.30 16.54
CA TYR A 503 -0.67 -0.98 16.94
C TYR A 503 -1.88 -0.05 16.97
N PHE A 504 -2.99 -0.59 16.52
CA PHE A 504 -4.26 0.08 16.42
C PHE A 504 -5.37 -0.86 16.91
N PRO A 505 -5.84 -0.70 18.16
CA PRO A 505 -6.72 -1.67 18.81
C PRO A 505 -8.08 -1.85 18.11
N LEU A 506 -8.48 -0.87 17.31
CA LEU A 506 -9.84 -0.66 16.83
C LEU A 506 -10.25 -1.52 15.60
N PHE A 507 -9.44 -2.49 15.16
CA PHE A 507 -9.71 -3.30 13.96
C PHE A 507 -9.52 -4.81 14.14
N THR A 508 -10.59 -5.59 14.02
CA THR A 508 -10.50 -7.02 13.71
C THR A 508 -10.66 -7.23 12.20
N LYS A 509 -9.58 -7.50 11.47
CA LYS A 509 -9.68 -7.87 10.04
C LYS A 509 -10.29 -9.28 9.90
N LYS A 510 -11.52 -9.37 9.36
CA LYS A 510 -11.91 -10.50 8.51
C LYS A 510 -11.46 -10.17 7.08
N GLY A 511 -10.86 -11.15 6.38
CA GLY A 511 -10.09 -10.96 5.15
C GLY A 511 -10.71 -10.03 4.10
N GLY A 512 -9.84 -9.29 3.41
CA GLY A 512 -10.17 -8.35 2.32
C GLY A 512 -9.65 -6.94 2.59
N PHE A 513 -9.72 -6.07 1.56
CA PHE A 513 -9.57 -4.61 1.71
C PHE A 513 -10.84 -3.93 2.27
N ASP A 514 -11.89 -4.71 2.54
CA ASP A 514 -13.13 -4.24 3.15
C ASP A 514 -13.05 -4.32 4.68
N PHE A 515 -13.22 -3.17 5.33
CA PHE A 515 -13.28 -3.08 6.78
C PHE A 515 -14.63 -3.61 7.27
N ASP A 516 -14.64 -4.80 7.87
CA ASP A 516 -15.78 -5.25 8.66
C ASP A 516 -15.59 -4.82 10.12
N ILE A 517 -16.46 -3.92 10.57
CA ILE A 517 -16.44 -3.36 11.93
C ILE A 517 -17.41 -4.16 12.82
N ILE A 518 -18.23 -5.03 12.25
CA ILE A 518 -19.27 -5.78 12.96
C ILE A 518 -18.68 -7.00 13.71
N GLY A 519 -17.39 -7.28 13.51
CA GLY A 519 -16.65 -8.31 14.25
C GLY A 519 -15.73 -7.81 15.36
N THR A 520 -15.73 -6.51 15.70
CA THR A 520 -14.89 -5.99 16.80
C THR A 520 -15.23 -6.74 18.08
N SER A 521 -14.21 -7.39 18.68
CA SER A 521 -14.38 -8.24 19.85
C SER A 521 -15.03 -7.43 20.98
N THR A 522 -16.09 -7.97 21.56
CA THR A 522 -16.76 -7.47 22.77
C THR A 522 -15.91 -7.57 24.05
N HIS A 523 -14.62 -7.91 23.90
CA HIS A 523 -13.69 -8.30 24.96
C HIS A 523 -12.69 -7.17 25.21
N ASP A 524 -12.29 -7.03 26.47
CA ASP A 524 -11.26 -6.08 26.89
C ASP A 524 -9.90 -6.46 26.29
N MET A 525 -8.98 -5.50 26.15
CA MET A 525 -7.64 -5.77 25.60
C MET A 525 -6.89 -6.77 26.48
N ASP A 526 -6.27 -7.76 25.86
CA ASP A 526 -5.37 -8.69 26.57
C ASP A 526 -4.00 -8.04 26.87
N GLU A 527 -3.15 -8.76 27.60
CA GLU A 527 -1.83 -8.26 28.01
C GLU A 527 -0.91 -7.93 26.82
N ASP A 528 -0.99 -8.70 25.72
CA ASP A 528 -0.19 -8.48 24.52
C ASP A 528 -0.66 -7.22 23.77
N GLU A 529 -1.98 -7.02 23.68
CA GLU A 529 -2.59 -5.83 23.10
C GLU A 529 -2.26 -4.57 23.90
N VAL A 530 -2.27 -4.65 25.23
CA VAL A 530 -1.81 -3.55 26.11
C VAL A 530 -0.32 -3.28 25.89
N HIS A 531 0.51 -4.31 25.75
CA HIS A 531 1.95 -4.16 25.49
C HIS A 531 2.23 -3.46 24.15
N GLU A 532 1.57 -3.89 23.06
CA GLU A 532 1.73 -3.28 21.74
C GLU A 532 1.20 -1.83 21.68
N LEU A 533 0.13 -1.51 22.42
CA LEU A 533 -0.35 -0.14 22.57
C LEU A 533 0.67 0.74 23.32
N LYS A 534 1.27 0.24 24.41
CA LYS A 534 2.36 0.95 25.12
C LYS A 534 3.55 1.19 24.20
N ARG A 535 3.97 0.17 23.44
CA ARG A 535 5.05 0.29 22.45
C ARG A 535 4.74 1.37 21.40
N THR A 536 3.50 1.43 20.93
CA THR A 536 3.02 2.44 19.97
C THR A 536 3.09 3.85 20.54
N LEU A 537 2.58 4.05 21.76
CA LEU A 537 2.63 5.33 22.47
C LEU A 537 4.06 5.86 22.65
N ASN A 538 4.99 4.97 22.98
CA ASN A 538 6.39 5.32 23.20
C ASN A 538 7.13 5.68 21.90
N ARG A 539 6.74 5.10 20.76
CA ARG A 539 7.43 5.28 19.48
C ARG A 539 6.86 6.43 18.62
N LEU A 540 5.64 6.88 18.90
CA LEU A 540 5.02 7.99 18.16
C LEU A 540 5.55 9.38 18.55
N SER A 541 6.25 9.50 19.67
CA SER A 541 7.00 10.71 20.05
C SER A 541 8.37 10.76 19.41
#